data_AF-A0A167HL50-F1
#
_entry.id   AF-A0A167HL50-F1
#
_cell.length_a   1.000
_cell.length_b   1.000
_cell.length_c   1.000
_cell.angle_alpha   90.00
_cell.angle_beta   90.00
_cell.angle_gamma   90.00
#
_symmetry.space_group_name_H-M   'P 1'
#
loop_
_entity.id
_entity.type
_entity.pdbx_description
1 polymer ?
#
loop_
_entity_poly.entity_id
_entity_poly.type
_entity_poly.pdbx_seq_one_letter_code
_entity_poly.pdbx_strand_id
1 'polypeptide(L)'
;MISKNINLIEKIENLILELSNLSMHEYLMKVNGFTHLQIALTIKMLEKMKLNIGENNEYDISQEIEKILRWSADSWNWEFVLTKKTWEVIELYKKNNSPNMLLN
;
A
#
# COMPACT_ATOMS: atom_id res chain seq x y z
N MET A 1 20.22 3.29 9.05
CA MET A 1 19.02 2.42 8.97
C MET A 1 17.83 3.05 9.68
N ILE A 2 17.98 3.51 10.93
CA ILE A 2 16.89 4.08 11.75
C ILE A 2 16.11 5.22 11.05
N SER A 3 16.80 6.20 10.43
CA SER A 3 16.12 7.32 9.76
C SER A 3 15.34 6.95 8.49
N LYS A 4 15.74 5.89 7.78
CA LYS A 4 15.06 5.43 6.55
C LYS A 4 13.75 4.71 6.87
N ASN A 5 13.71 4.00 8.00
CA ASN A 5 12.51 3.29 8.45
C ASN A 5 11.44 4.25 8.99
N ILE A 6 11.84 5.33 9.68
CA ILE A 6 10.92 6.39 10.15
C ILE A 6 10.19 7.05 8.96
N ASN A 7 10.93 7.43 7.91
CA ASN A 7 10.33 8.05 6.71
C ASN A 7 9.34 7.12 6.01
N LEU A 8 9.62 5.81 5.96
CA LEU A 8 8.72 4.84 5.35
C LEU A 8 7.44 4.64 6.19
N ILE A 9 7.55 4.58 7.52
CA ILE A 9 6.39 4.49 8.41
C ILE A 9 5.48 5.72 8.23
N GLU A 10 6.04 6.93 8.20
CA GLU A 10 5.27 8.15 7.98
C GLU A 10 4.55 8.16 6.61
N LYS A 11 5.22 7.68 5.55
CA LYS A 11 4.60 7.54 4.21
C LYS A 11 3.45 6.55 4.23
N ILE A 12 3.61 5.43 4.93
CA ILE A 12 2.55 4.41 5.10
C ILE A 12 1.35 5.01 5.83
N GLU A 13 1.57 5.72 6.95
CA GLU A 13 0.48 6.30 7.75
C GLU A 13 -0.29 7.38 6.99
N ASN A 14 0.41 8.25 6.28
CA ASN A 14 -0.22 9.26 5.43
C ASN A 14 -1.07 8.62 4.32
N LEU A 15 -0.57 7.55 3.68
CA LEU A 15 -1.31 6.86 2.64
C LEU A 15 -2.54 6.13 3.19
N ILE A 16 -2.46 5.52 4.37
CA ILE A 16 -3.62 4.92 5.05
C ILE A 16 -4.71 5.98 5.29
N LEU A 17 -4.32 7.19 5.74
CA LEU A 17 -5.26 8.28 5.97
C LEU A 17 -5.94 8.72 4.67
N GLU A 18 -5.18 8.93 3.59
CA GLU A 18 -5.71 9.32 2.29
C GLU A 18 -6.67 8.26 1.72
N LEU A 19 -6.31 6.98 1.81
CA LEU A 19 -7.15 5.85 1.37
C LEU A 19 -8.41 5.72 2.22
N SER A 20 -8.34 5.97 3.53
CA SER A 20 -9.52 5.95 4.40
C SER A 20 -10.51 7.06 4.05
N ASN A 21 -9.99 8.26 3.76
CA ASN A 21 -10.82 9.37 3.29
C ASN A 21 -11.46 9.07 1.92
N LEU A 22 -10.71 8.44 1.00
CA LEU A 22 -11.25 7.97 -0.27
C LEU A 22 -12.35 6.91 -0.05
N SER A 23 -12.13 5.94 0.84
CA SER A 23 -13.14 4.91 1.16
C SER A 23 -14.41 5.54 1.73
N MET A 24 -14.32 6.62 2.50
CA MET A 24 -15.52 7.33 2.95
C MET A 24 -16.22 8.04 1.78
N HIS A 25 -15.45 8.67 0.89
CA HIS A 25 -15.97 9.39 -0.26
C HIS A 25 -16.64 8.47 -1.29
N GLU A 26 -16.01 7.34 -1.64
CA GLU A 26 -16.57 6.34 -2.55
C GLU A 26 -17.88 5.75 -2.03
N TYR A 27 -18.01 5.60 -0.71
CA TYR A 27 -19.16 4.97 -0.09
C TYR A 27 -20.38 5.86 -0.24
N LEU A 28 -20.14 7.16 -0.16
CA LEU A 28 -21.16 8.19 -0.29
C LEU A 28 -21.52 8.44 -1.76
N MET A 29 -20.54 8.36 -2.67
CA MET A 29 -20.73 8.84 -4.04
C MET A 29 -21.00 7.71 -5.06
N LYS A 30 -20.50 6.48 -4.87
CA LYS A 30 -20.55 5.36 -5.85
C LYS A 30 -19.92 5.68 -7.22
N VAL A 31 -18.91 6.57 -7.29
CA VAL A 31 -18.49 7.17 -8.58
C VAL A 31 -17.15 6.67 -9.15
N ASN A 32 -16.18 6.16 -8.36
CA ASN A 32 -14.84 5.90 -8.94
C ASN A 32 -14.50 4.44 -9.24
N GLY A 33 -13.44 4.27 -10.05
CA GLY A 33 -12.86 2.99 -10.44
C GLY A 33 -12.19 2.20 -9.30
N PHE A 34 -12.08 2.78 -8.10
CA PHE A 34 -11.63 2.08 -6.91
C PHE A 34 -12.82 1.45 -6.18
N THR A 35 -12.87 0.13 -6.10
CA THR A 35 -13.88 -0.53 -5.27
C THR A 35 -13.50 -0.40 -3.78
N HIS A 36 -14.50 -0.27 -2.89
CA HIS A 36 -14.29 -0.27 -1.43
C HIS A 36 -13.42 -1.43 -0.95
N LEU A 37 -13.62 -2.60 -1.53
CA LEU A 37 -12.88 -3.79 -1.17
C LEU A 37 -11.38 -3.63 -1.46
N GLN A 38 -11.02 -3.02 -2.59
CA GLN A 38 -9.62 -2.78 -2.95
C GLN A 38 -8.95 -1.76 -2.02
N ILE A 39 -9.68 -0.70 -1.65
CA ILE A 39 -9.18 0.29 -0.68
C ILE A 39 -8.94 -0.38 0.68
N ALA A 40 -9.92 -1.13 1.19
CA ALA A 40 -9.83 -1.83 2.47
C ALA A 40 -8.68 -2.85 2.50
N LEU A 41 -8.47 -3.61 1.42
CA LEU A 41 -7.38 -4.57 1.33
C LEU A 41 -6.01 -3.87 1.21
N THR A 42 -5.94 -2.72 0.55
CA THR A 42 -4.71 -1.91 0.50
C THR A 42 -4.35 -1.38 1.88
N ILE A 43 -5.31 -0.85 2.63
CA ILE A 43 -5.08 -0.37 4.00
C ILE A 43 -4.54 -1.51 4.88
N LYS A 44 -5.15 -2.70 4.82
CA LYS A 44 -4.68 -3.87 5.58
C LYS A 44 -3.24 -4.26 5.23
N MET A 45 -2.87 -4.23 3.94
CA MET A 45 -1.48 -4.49 3.53
C MET A 45 -0.53 -3.45 4.13
N LEU A 46 -0.89 -2.17 4.07
CA LEU A 46 -0.08 -1.07 4.60
C LEU A 46 0.11 -1.18 6.12
N GLU A 47 -0.93 -1.57 6.86
CA GLU A 47 -0.83 -1.84 8.30
C GLU A 47 0.16 -2.98 8.60
N LYS A 48 0.10 -4.09 7.85
CA LYS A 48 1.06 -5.19 7.97
C LYS A 48 2.49 -4.75 7.64
N MET A 49 2.69 -3.95 6.59
CA MET A 49 4.01 -3.37 6.27
C MET A 49 4.56 -2.56 7.43
N LYS A 50 3.72 -1.73 8.06
CA LYS A 50 4.10 -0.93 9.23
C LYS A 50 4.57 -1.80 10.39
N LEU A 51 3.83 -2.87 10.68
CA LEU A 51 4.17 -3.84 11.73
C LEU A 51 5.49 -4.56 11.42
N ASN A 52 5.73 -4.96 10.17
CA ASN A 52 6.99 -5.60 9.78
C ASN A 52 8.20 -4.65 9.97
N ILE A 53 8.04 -3.35 9.71
CA ILE A 53 9.11 -2.35 9.89
C ILE A 53 9.35 -2.04 11.38
N GLY A 54 8.28 -1.89 12.16
CA GLY A 54 8.33 -1.39 13.53
C GLY A 54 8.65 -2.45 14.59
N GLU A 55 8.19 -3.68 14.38
CA GLU A 55 8.20 -4.73 15.42
C GLU A 55 9.01 -5.98 15.01
N ASN A 56 9.69 -5.97 13.86
CA ASN A 56 10.33 -7.15 13.26
C ASN A 56 9.36 -8.35 13.13
N ASN A 57 8.07 -8.08 12.93
CA ASN A 57 7.11 -9.13 12.60
C ASN A 57 7.43 -9.68 11.20
N GLU A 58 7.26 -10.98 11.01
CA GLU A 58 7.46 -11.66 9.71
C GLU A 58 6.11 -11.96 9.04
N TYR A 59 5.26 -10.94 8.87
CA TYR A 59 4.07 -11.13 8.05
C TYR A 59 4.48 -11.27 6.58
N ASP A 60 4.20 -12.43 5.98
CA ASP A 60 4.24 -12.55 4.53
C ASP A 60 3.10 -11.71 3.92
N ILE A 61 3.49 -10.70 3.15
CA ILE A 61 2.57 -9.78 2.45
C ILE A 61 2.70 -9.90 0.92
N SER A 62 3.41 -10.92 0.42
CA SER A 62 3.73 -11.08 -0.99
C SER A 62 2.46 -11.21 -1.84
N GLN A 63 1.46 -11.95 -1.33
CA GLN A 63 0.19 -12.13 -2.01
C GLN A 63 -0.66 -10.86 -2.05
N GLU A 64 -0.65 -10.05 -0.98
CA GLU A 64 -1.33 -8.76 -0.95
C GLU A 64 -0.71 -7.79 -1.95
N ILE A 65 0.62 -7.72 -2.00
CA ILE A 65 1.35 -6.91 -2.99
C ILE A 65 0.98 -7.35 -4.41
N GLU A 66 0.98 -8.65 -4.69
CA GLU A 66 0.62 -9.19 -6.01
C GLU A 66 -0.83 -8.86 -6.39
N LYS A 67 -1.77 -8.97 -5.44
CA LYS A 67 -3.18 -8.62 -5.68
C LYS A 67 -3.37 -7.14 -6.02
N ILE A 68 -2.73 -6.25 -5.26
CA ILE A 68 -2.80 -4.80 -5.50
C ILE A 68 -2.15 -4.45 -6.85
N LEU A 69 -1.04 -5.11 -7.18
CA LEU A 69 -0.40 -5.01 -8.49
C LEU A 69 -1.35 -5.38 -9.63
N ARG A 70 -2.11 -6.46 -9.50
CA ARG A 70 -3.10 -6.85 -10.52
C ARG A 70 -4.21 -5.80 -10.65
N TRP A 71 -4.69 -5.20 -9.55
CA TRP A 71 -5.71 -4.15 -9.62
C TRP A 71 -5.26 -2.87 -10.30
N SER A 72 -3.96 -2.54 -10.23
CA SER A 72 -3.36 -1.44 -10.98
C SER A 72 -3.44 -1.57 -12.49
N ALA A 73 -3.62 -2.79 -13.01
CA ALA A 73 -3.85 -3.02 -14.44
C ALA A 73 -5.34 -2.91 -14.82
N ASP A 74 -6.24 -3.32 -13.91
CA ASP A 74 -7.65 -3.56 -14.26
C ASP A 74 -8.63 -2.46 -13.79
N SER A 75 -8.30 -1.71 -12.74
CA SER A 75 -9.30 -0.87 -12.03
C SER A 75 -8.74 0.40 -11.37
N TRP A 76 -7.46 0.42 -11.02
CA TRP A 76 -6.78 1.60 -10.50
C TRP A 76 -6.06 2.31 -11.64
N ASN A 77 -6.67 3.35 -12.22
CA ASN A 77 -5.98 4.16 -13.24
C ASN A 77 -4.63 4.64 -12.67
N TRP A 78 -3.53 4.33 -13.37
CA TRP A 78 -2.17 4.76 -13.03
C TRP A 78 -2.00 6.28 -12.97
N GLU A 79 -2.88 7.03 -13.63
CA GLU A 79 -2.92 8.49 -13.54
C GLU A 79 -3.39 8.98 -12.16
N PHE A 80 -4.07 8.12 -11.39
CA PHE A 80 -4.55 8.46 -10.07
C PHE A 80 -3.39 8.56 -9.08
N VAL A 81 -3.32 9.71 -8.39
CA VAL A 81 -2.23 10.03 -7.46
C VAL A 81 -2.05 8.96 -6.38
N LEU A 82 -3.16 8.38 -5.90
CA LEU A 82 -3.11 7.34 -4.86
C LEU A 82 -2.49 6.03 -5.37
N THR A 83 -2.77 5.61 -6.60
CA THR A 83 -2.12 4.45 -7.24
C THR A 83 -0.60 4.62 -7.24
N LYS A 84 -0.12 5.80 -7.64
CA LYS A 84 1.32 6.12 -7.69
C LYS A 84 1.95 6.10 -6.29
N LYS A 85 1.28 6.70 -5.30
CA LYS A 85 1.76 6.70 -3.91
C LYS A 85 1.82 5.29 -3.30
N THR A 86 0.80 4.46 -3.56
CA THR A 86 0.80 3.05 -3.14
C THR A 86 1.99 2.30 -3.74
N TRP A 87 2.27 2.51 -5.03
CA TRP A 87 3.41 1.89 -5.68
C TRP A 87 4.76 2.35 -5.10
N GLU A 88 4.92 3.65 -4.86
CA GLU A 88 6.12 4.19 -4.22
C GLU A 88 6.39 3.54 -2.86
N VAL A 89 5.36 3.39 -2.03
CA VAL A 89 5.47 2.74 -0.71
C VAL A 89 5.87 1.26 -0.84
N ILE A 90 5.26 0.51 -1.77
CA ILE A 90 5.61 -0.90 -2.01
C ILE A 90 7.09 -1.03 -2.41
N GLU A 91 7.56 -0.18 -3.32
CA GLU A 91 8.94 -0.21 -3.79
C GLU A 91 9.95 0.18 -2.70
N LEU A 92 9.63 1.19 -1.88
CA LEU A 92 10.44 1.54 -0.71
C LEU A 92 10.46 0.42 0.32
N TYR A 93 9.33 -0.25 0.55
CA TYR A 93 9.23 -1.38 1.46
C TYR A 93 10.12 -2.55 1.02
N LYS A 94 10.05 -2.95 -0.25
CA LYS A 94 10.88 -4.02 -0.82
C LYS A 94 12.38 -3.71 -0.67
N LYS A 95 12.80 -2.49 -1.03
CA LYS A 95 14.20 -2.05 -0.92
C LYS A 95 14.74 -2.11 0.52
N ASN A 96 13.89 -1.89 1.50
CA ASN A 96 14.29 -1.83 2.91
C ASN A 96 14.19 -3.18 3.64
N ASN A 97 13.32 -4.10 3.21
CA ASN A 97 12.99 -5.32 3.96
C ASN A 97 13.16 -6.64 3.18
N SER A 98 13.47 -6.60 1.88
CA SER A 98 13.75 -7.81 1.10
C SER A 98 14.61 -7.51 -0.13
N PRO A 99 15.95 -7.69 -0.03
CA PRO A 99 16.82 -7.69 -1.20
C PRO A 99 16.47 -8.80 -2.21
N ASN A 100 15.78 -9.86 -1.76
CA ASN A 100 15.53 -11.08 -2.54
C ASN A 100 14.15 -11.11 -3.24
N MET A 101 13.24 -10.16 -3.00
CA MET A 101 11.95 -10.10 -3.71
C MET A 101 12.03 -9.48 -5.12
N LEU A 102 13.23 -9.09 -5.56
CA LEU A 102 13.50 -8.57 -6.91
C LEU A 102 14.01 -9.64 -7.90
N LEU A 103 14.11 -10.90 -7.46
CA LEU A 103 14.59 -12.02 -8.27
C LEU A 103 13.60 -13.19 -8.15
N ASN A 104 12.52 -13.13 -8.92
CA ASN A 104 11.83 -14.28 -9.51
C ASN A 104 10.94 -13.79 -10.66
#